data_AF-A0A918LQ02-F1
#
_entry.id   AF-A0A918LQ02-F1
#
_cell.length_a   1.000
_cell.length_b   1.000
_cell.length_c   1.000
_cell.angle_alpha   90.00
_cell.angle_beta   90.00
_cell.angle_gamma   90.00
#
_symmetry.space_group_name_H-M   'P 1'
#
loop_
_entity.id
_entity.type
_entity.pdbx_description
1 polymer ?
#
loop_
_entity_poly.entity_id
_entity_poly.type
_entity_poly.pdbx_seq_one_letter_code
_entity_poly.pdbx_strand_id
1 'polypeptide(L)'
;MVAVGLAVLVLRPDLIPGREGLAPEPLAAETARPSQAPPEEVIPDRPTLKEPFKGSPAAAWADGAAGIQAPPAKAVGWMSKAQVADALRTVKTFLVAANIDPVTVKGGRPTAALELLDPEQPDVLSVMEKALVTPTEEKDPTLLFSRFDPAEVRPVGQVVKTRGRMTVEKGERAGEVLVHTDYTFVYPLVKTRPGADEVARTIVRREITFALPDPARYVVTKGSLSVVAWSSNAGNSACDRPAAGFFRPEFTEDLVADPDPGSEGQVVDPYDRSKSLAALPQECATSSRT
;
A
#
# COMPACT_ATOMS: atom_id res chain seq x y z
N MET A 1 15.99 56.13 -42.40
CA MET A 1 16.73 55.49 -41.29
C MET A 1 15.93 55.70 -40.02
N VAL A 2 15.31 54.64 -39.50
CA VAL A 2 14.52 54.67 -38.25
C VAL A 2 15.35 53.96 -37.20
N ALA A 3 15.76 54.68 -36.16
CA ALA A 3 16.49 54.14 -35.02
C ALA A 3 15.50 53.66 -33.96
N VAL A 4 15.54 52.37 -33.63
CA VAL A 4 14.74 51.75 -32.56
C VAL A 4 15.59 51.72 -31.30
N GLY A 5 15.13 52.39 -30.24
CA GLY A 5 15.75 52.38 -28.92
C GLY A 5 15.39 51.11 -28.15
N LEU A 6 16.40 50.37 -27.69
CA LEU A 6 16.26 49.19 -26.86
C LEU A 6 16.13 49.62 -25.38
N ALA A 7 14.98 49.38 -24.77
CA ALA A 7 14.80 49.53 -23.32
C ALA A 7 15.17 48.21 -22.63
N VAL A 8 16.23 48.22 -21.82
CA VAL A 8 16.64 47.07 -21.00
C VAL A 8 15.83 47.10 -19.71
N LEU A 9 14.86 46.18 -19.58
CA LEU A 9 14.09 45.97 -18.37
C LEU A 9 14.92 45.12 -17.39
N VAL A 10 15.48 45.75 -16.36
CA VAL A 10 16.15 45.05 -15.26
C VAL A 10 15.07 44.46 -14.35
N LEU A 11 14.75 43.18 -14.54
CA LEU A 11 13.84 42.43 -13.66
C LEU A 11 14.56 42.14 -12.33
N ARG A 12 14.04 42.70 -11.24
CA ARG A 12 14.41 42.30 -9.88
C ARG A 12 13.71 40.96 -9.57
N PRO A 13 14.44 39.91 -9.16
CA PRO A 13 13.89 38.57 -8.96
C PRO A 13 12.92 38.46 -7.77
N ASP A 14 12.78 39.49 -6.94
CA ASP A 14 12.02 39.44 -5.68
C ASP A 14 10.53 39.82 -5.81
N LEU A 15 9.97 39.87 -7.02
CA LEU A 15 8.59 40.26 -7.29
C LEU A 15 7.82 39.20 -8.11
N ILE A 16 7.96 37.93 -7.76
CA ILE A 16 6.98 36.90 -8.15
C ILE A 16 6.07 36.65 -6.95
N PRO A 17 4.85 37.23 -6.91
CA PRO A 17 3.88 36.90 -5.88
C PRO A 17 3.26 35.54 -6.19
N GLY A 18 3.44 34.54 -5.29
CA GLY A 18 2.70 33.27 -5.36
C GLY A 18 3.46 31.96 -5.09
N ARG A 19 4.51 31.93 -4.26
CA ARG A 19 4.98 30.67 -3.63
C ARG A 19 4.84 30.75 -2.11
N GLU A 20 3.60 30.82 -1.65
CA GLU A 20 3.28 30.19 -0.37
C GLU A 20 3.04 28.71 -0.68
N GLY A 21 3.91 27.85 -0.12
CA GLY A 21 3.97 26.42 -0.41
C GLY A 21 2.74 25.67 0.11
N LEU A 22 1.66 25.67 -0.67
CA LEU A 22 0.68 24.59 -0.57
C LEU A 22 1.36 23.31 -1.08
N ALA A 23 1.34 22.27 -0.24
CA ALA A 23 1.64 20.92 -0.70
C ALA A 23 0.74 20.62 -1.91
N PRO A 24 1.28 20.02 -2.99
CA PRO A 24 0.49 19.70 -4.17
C PRO A 24 -0.71 18.82 -3.77
N GLU A 25 -1.88 19.11 -4.34
CA GLU A 25 -3.07 18.29 -4.10
C GLU A 25 -2.80 16.83 -4.48
N PRO A 26 -3.29 15.86 -3.70
CA PRO A 26 -3.13 14.45 -4.03
C PRO A 26 -3.72 14.12 -5.40
N LEU A 27 -3.05 13.22 -6.12
CA LEU A 27 -3.55 12.67 -7.37
C LEU A 27 -4.96 12.08 -7.18
N ALA A 28 -5.81 12.27 -8.18
CA ALA A 28 -7.13 11.65 -8.22
C ALA A 28 -7.06 10.12 -8.09
N ALA A 29 -8.15 9.54 -7.57
CA ALA A 29 -8.26 8.09 -7.45
C ALA A 29 -8.22 7.39 -8.80
N GLU A 30 -7.70 6.17 -8.78
CA GLU A 30 -7.57 5.37 -9.98
C GLU A 30 -8.87 4.65 -10.30
N THR A 31 -9.39 4.91 -11.49
CA THR A 31 -10.55 4.20 -12.06
C THR A 31 -10.14 3.04 -12.97
N ALA A 32 -8.87 3.00 -13.38
CA ALA A 32 -8.29 1.95 -14.20
C ALA A 32 -6.84 1.68 -13.77
N ARG A 33 -6.29 0.54 -14.20
CA ARG A 33 -4.87 0.23 -14.01
C ARG A 33 -4.01 1.26 -14.78
N PRO A 34 -2.95 1.82 -14.18
CA PRO A 34 -1.99 2.66 -14.91
C PRO A 34 -1.40 1.91 -16.11
N SER A 35 -1.01 2.61 -17.17
CA SER A 35 -0.37 2.00 -18.34
C SER A 35 1.15 1.91 -18.22
N GLN A 36 1.75 2.68 -17.31
CA GLN A 36 3.21 2.80 -17.14
C GLN A 36 3.56 3.07 -15.68
N ALA A 37 4.82 2.85 -15.33
CA ALA A 37 5.39 3.25 -14.05
C ALA A 37 5.38 4.78 -13.89
N PRO A 38 5.34 5.31 -12.65
CA PRO A 38 5.55 6.74 -12.41
C PRO A 38 6.92 7.18 -12.94
N PRO A 39 7.07 8.40 -13.48
CA PRO A 39 8.35 8.90 -13.97
C PRO A 39 9.47 8.75 -12.93
N GLU A 40 10.67 8.45 -13.40
CA GLU A 40 11.87 8.40 -12.57
C GLU A 40 12.45 9.80 -12.41
N GLU A 41 12.80 10.17 -11.19
CA GLU A 41 13.55 11.39 -10.91
C GLU A 41 15.05 11.06 -11.00
N VAL A 42 15.79 11.82 -11.81
CA VAL A 42 17.23 11.55 -12.06
C VAL A 42 18.07 11.66 -10.78
N ILE A 43 17.67 12.52 -9.85
CA ILE A 43 18.28 12.70 -8.54
C ILE A 43 17.14 12.94 -7.54
N PRO A 44 16.56 11.87 -6.96
CA PRO A 44 15.49 12.05 -5.99
C PRO A 44 16.04 12.67 -4.72
N ASP A 45 15.27 13.62 -4.17
CA ASP A 45 15.55 14.16 -2.85
C ASP A 45 15.46 13.07 -1.78
N ARG A 46 16.31 13.15 -0.74
CA ARG A 46 16.27 12.18 0.35
C ARG A 46 15.12 12.47 1.33
N PRO A 47 14.42 11.43 1.82
CA PRO A 47 13.43 11.61 2.87
C PRO A 47 14.09 12.10 4.16
N THR A 48 13.34 12.85 4.96
CA THR A 48 13.76 13.28 6.29
C THR A 48 12.65 13.01 7.29
N LEU A 49 12.94 13.08 8.59
CA LEU A 49 11.91 12.97 9.63
C LEU A 49 10.77 13.99 9.45
N LYS A 50 11.06 15.16 8.86
CA LYS A 50 10.05 16.21 8.58
C LYS A 50 9.33 16.01 7.25
N GLU A 51 10.03 15.47 6.25
CA GLU A 51 9.53 15.23 4.90
C GLU A 51 9.74 13.74 4.53
N PRO A 52 9.02 12.81 5.17
CA PRO A 52 9.31 11.37 5.05
C PRO A 52 9.05 10.79 3.64
N PHE A 53 8.28 11.48 2.81
CA PHE A 53 7.93 11.06 1.45
C PHE A 53 8.68 11.83 0.36
N LYS A 54 9.64 12.69 0.73
CA LYS A 54 10.42 13.47 -0.24
C LYS A 54 11.18 12.56 -1.22
N GLY A 55 11.18 12.91 -2.50
CA GLY A 55 11.79 12.11 -3.58
C GLY A 55 11.11 10.76 -3.85
N SER A 56 9.89 10.54 -3.37
CA SER A 56 9.07 9.38 -3.74
C SER A 56 7.85 9.81 -4.55
N PRO A 57 7.42 9.00 -5.55
CA PRO A 57 6.13 9.19 -6.22
C PRO A 57 4.94 9.29 -5.25
N ALA A 58 5.06 8.69 -4.07
CA ALA A 58 4.02 8.71 -3.04
C ALA A 58 3.83 10.07 -2.36
N ALA A 59 4.74 11.03 -2.54
CA ALA A 59 4.54 12.41 -2.07
C ALA A 59 3.23 13.00 -2.60
N ALA A 60 2.85 12.65 -3.84
CA ALA A 60 1.63 13.09 -4.50
C ALA A 60 0.41 12.18 -4.24
N TRP A 61 0.53 11.17 -3.36
CA TRP A 61 -0.58 10.27 -3.04
C TRP A 61 -1.39 10.80 -1.86
N ALA A 62 -2.62 10.30 -1.73
CA ALA A 62 -3.50 10.64 -0.63
C ALA A 62 -3.05 9.95 0.67
N ASP A 63 -3.41 10.57 1.79
CA ASP A 63 -3.04 10.09 3.12
C ASP A 63 -4.04 9.06 3.63
N GLY A 64 -3.51 7.92 4.09
CA GLY A 64 -4.25 6.84 4.74
C GLY A 64 -5.54 6.44 4.02
N ALA A 65 -6.64 6.40 4.78
CA ALA A 65 -7.93 5.96 4.27
C ALA A 65 -8.52 6.84 3.16
N ALA A 66 -8.02 8.07 2.96
CA ALA A 66 -8.44 8.93 1.86
C ALA A 66 -7.97 8.41 0.49
N GLY A 67 -6.88 7.63 0.46
CA GLY A 67 -6.39 6.95 -0.75
C GLY A 67 -7.19 5.71 -1.14
N ILE A 68 -8.09 5.24 -0.29
CA ILE A 68 -8.97 4.09 -0.56
C ILE A 68 -10.35 4.63 -0.96
N GLN A 69 -10.56 4.82 -2.25
CA GLN A 69 -11.83 5.28 -2.79
C GLN A 69 -12.59 4.11 -3.42
N ALA A 70 -13.80 3.87 -2.94
CA ALA A 70 -14.69 2.86 -3.50
C ALA A 70 -15.33 3.37 -4.81
N PRO A 71 -15.57 2.50 -5.80
CA PRO A 71 -16.29 2.89 -7.00
C PRO A 71 -17.76 3.23 -6.67
N PRO A 72 -18.45 4.01 -7.51
CA PRO A 72 -19.88 4.22 -7.36
C PRO A 72 -20.65 2.90 -7.35
N ALA A 73 -21.40 2.64 -6.29
CA ALA A 73 -22.15 1.40 -6.15
C ALA A 73 -23.27 1.27 -7.20
N LYS A 74 -23.40 0.08 -7.78
CA LYS A 74 -24.46 -0.36 -8.68
C LYS A 74 -24.98 -1.72 -8.22
N ALA A 75 -26.18 -2.10 -8.60
CA ALA A 75 -26.65 -3.47 -8.36
C ALA A 75 -25.81 -4.45 -9.19
N VAL A 76 -25.38 -5.56 -8.58
CA VAL A 76 -24.52 -6.57 -9.20
C VAL A 76 -24.94 -7.95 -8.71
N GLY A 77 -25.17 -8.88 -9.64
CA GLY A 77 -25.59 -10.24 -9.29
C GLY A 77 -26.89 -10.24 -8.48
N TRP A 78 -26.86 -10.83 -7.30
CA TRP A 78 -27.99 -10.90 -6.35
C TRP A 78 -28.10 -9.65 -5.46
N MET A 79 -27.08 -8.79 -5.46
CA MET A 79 -26.98 -7.65 -4.53
C MET A 79 -27.60 -6.40 -5.13
N SER A 80 -28.47 -5.75 -4.35
CA SER A 80 -28.95 -4.40 -4.62
C SER A 80 -27.83 -3.37 -4.56
N LYS A 81 -28.07 -2.17 -5.11
CA LYS A 81 -27.15 -1.03 -5.03
C LYS A 81 -26.71 -0.72 -3.58
N ALA A 82 -27.63 -0.79 -2.63
CA ALA A 82 -27.34 -0.52 -1.22
C ALA A 82 -26.42 -1.61 -0.62
N GLN A 83 -26.70 -2.89 -0.90
CA GLN A 83 -25.86 -3.99 -0.44
C GLN A 83 -24.44 -3.91 -1.02
N VAL A 84 -24.31 -3.57 -2.31
CA VAL A 84 -22.98 -3.34 -2.91
C VAL A 84 -22.27 -2.15 -2.25
N ALA A 85 -22.98 -1.05 -2.00
CA ALA A 85 -22.40 0.10 -1.30
C ALA A 85 -21.91 -0.28 0.11
N ASP A 86 -22.65 -1.10 0.83
CA ASP A 86 -22.28 -1.55 2.17
C ASP A 86 -21.05 -2.45 2.13
N ALA A 87 -21.03 -3.43 1.22
CA ALA A 87 -19.88 -4.32 1.05
C ALA A 87 -18.60 -3.58 0.67
N LEU A 88 -18.67 -2.58 -0.24
CA LEU A 88 -17.52 -1.76 -0.59
C LEU A 88 -16.99 -0.94 0.61
N ARG A 89 -17.88 -0.49 1.51
CA ARG A 89 -17.47 0.17 2.76
C ARG A 89 -16.82 -0.82 3.72
N THR A 90 -17.32 -2.04 3.84
CA THR A 90 -16.70 -3.10 4.66
C THR A 90 -15.31 -3.46 4.13
N VAL A 91 -15.15 -3.64 2.81
CA VAL A 91 -13.85 -3.89 2.18
C VAL A 91 -12.87 -2.75 2.44
N LYS A 92 -13.30 -1.49 2.30
CA LYS A 92 -12.47 -0.33 2.67
C LYS A 92 -12.07 -0.39 4.15
N THR A 93 -12.99 -0.73 5.03
CA THR A 93 -12.73 -0.83 6.49
C THR A 93 -11.70 -1.91 6.78
N PHE A 94 -11.80 -3.08 6.14
CA PHE A 94 -10.80 -4.13 6.23
C PHE A 94 -9.42 -3.66 5.78
N LEU A 95 -9.33 -3.02 4.59
CA LEU A 95 -8.06 -2.52 4.08
C LEU A 95 -7.42 -1.49 5.03
N VAL A 96 -8.22 -0.61 5.64
CA VAL A 96 -7.73 0.34 6.64
C VAL A 96 -7.24 -0.40 7.89
N ALA A 97 -8.03 -1.31 8.46
CA ALA A 97 -7.68 -2.05 9.66
C ALA A 97 -6.42 -2.92 9.49
N ALA A 98 -6.26 -3.51 8.30
CA ALA A 98 -5.16 -4.41 7.99
C ALA A 98 -3.85 -3.68 7.61
N ASN A 99 -3.92 -2.45 7.09
CA ASN A 99 -2.77 -1.80 6.47
C ASN A 99 -2.45 -0.40 7.01
N ILE A 100 -3.41 0.31 7.60
CA ILE A 100 -3.23 1.71 8.00
C ILE A 100 -3.39 1.87 9.52
N ASP A 101 -4.21 1.02 10.15
CA ASP A 101 -4.48 1.10 11.58
C ASP A 101 -3.16 1.08 12.39
N PRO A 102 -2.95 2.07 13.28
CA PRO A 102 -1.71 2.18 14.04
C PRO A 102 -1.40 0.98 14.93
N VAL A 103 -2.41 0.25 15.42
CA VAL A 103 -2.21 -0.98 16.22
C VAL A 103 -1.57 -2.04 15.33
N THR A 104 -2.14 -2.29 14.15
CA THR A 104 -1.62 -3.25 13.18
C THR A 104 -0.22 -2.89 12.70
N VAL A 105 -0.03 -1.63 12.26
CA VAL A 105 1.24 -1.15 11.70
C VAL A 105 2.37 -1.22 12.73
N LYS A 106 2.10 -0.94 14.00
CA LYS A 106 3.09 -1.04 15.09
C LYS A 106 3.28 -2.47 15.62
N GLY A 107 2.81 -3.48 14.89
CA GLY A 107 3.01 -4.90 15.19
C GLY A 107 2.00 -5.50 16.18
N GLY A 108 1.01 -4.74 16.65
CA GLY A 108 -0.08 -5.24 17.48
C GLY A 108 -1.04 -6.15 16.70
N ARG A 109 -1.78 -7.04 17.36
CA ARG A 109 -2.73 -7.96 16.70
C ARG A 109 -3.80 -7.16 15.91
N PRO A 110 -4.07 -7.50 14.63
CA PRO A 110 -4.99 -6.75 13.78
C PRO A 110 -6.46 -7.17 14.03
N THR A 111 -6.92 -7.09 15.28
CA THR A 111 -8.24 -7.59 15.70
C THR A 111 -9.37 -7.01 14.88
N ALA A 112 -9.36 -5.70 14.62
CA ALA A 112 -10.38 -5.03 13.82
C ALA A 112 -10.47 -5.54 12.36
N ALA A 113 -9.36 -6.03 11.79
CA ALA A 113 -9.38 -6.63 10.46
C ALA A 113 -9.87 -8.08 10.50
N LEU A 114 -9.47 -8.84 11.52
CA LEU A 114 -9.88 -10.23 11.72
C LEU A 114 -11.38 -10.36 11.96
N GLU A 115 -11.98 -9.46 12.73
CA GLU A 115 -13.43 -9.42 13.02
C GLU A 115 -14.30 -9.18 11.78
N LEU A 116 -13.72 -8.66 10.69
CA LEU A 116 -14.42 -8.43 9.43
C LEU A 116 -14.38 -9.66 8.51
N LEU A 117 -13.54 -10.65 8.80
CA LEU A 117 -13.46 -11.89 8.02
C LEU A 117 -14.60 -12.82 8.42
N ASP A 118 -15.10 -13.59 7.46
CA ASP A 118 -16.18 -14.54 7.72
C ASP A 118 -15.68 -15.72 8.57
N PRO A 119 -16.19 -15.91 9.80
CA PRO A 119 -15.80 -17.06 10.62
C PRO A 119 -16.23 -18.40 10.02
N GLU A 120 -17.24 -18.40 9.14
CA GLU A 120 -17.69 -19.60 8.42
C GLU A 120 -16.80 -19.91 7.21
N GLN A 121 -15.93 -18.97 6.80
CA GLN A 121 -14.99 -19.24 5.73
C GLN A 121 -13.90 -20.21 6.23
N PRO A 122 -13.75 -21.39 5.61
CA PRO A 122 -12.69 -22.30 5.98
C PRO A 122 -11.32 -21.68 5.67
N ASP A 123 -10.35 -21.97 6.52
CA ASP A 123 -8.92 -21.81 6.26
C ASP A 123 -8.39 -20.39 5.99
N VAL A 124 -9.19 -19.33 6.15
CA VAL A 124 -8.67 -17.94 6.08
C VAL A 124 -8.45 -17.39 7.47
N LEU A 125 -9.53 -17.20 8.25
CA LEU A 125 -9.43 -16.62 9.59
C LEU A 125 -8.51 -17.46 10.47
N SER A 126 -8.75 -18.78 10.55
CA SER A 126 -7.96 -19.69 11.38
C SER A 126 -6.48 -19.77 10.98
N VAL A 127 -6.17 -19.65 9.68
CA VAL A 127 -4.78 -19.64 9.20
C VAL A 127 -4.10 -18.32 9.56
N MET A 128 -4.79 -17.19 9.38
CA MET A 128 -4.26 -15.88 9.77
C MET A 128 -4.05 -15.76 11.29
N GLU A 129 -4.98 -16.29 12.09
CA GLU A 129 -4.83 -16.31 13.54
C GLU A 129 -3.62 -17.13 14.00
N LYS A 130 -3.36 -18.28 13.35
CA LYS A 130 -2.16 -19.10 13.59
C LYS A 130 -0.89 -18.41 13.12
N ALA A 131 -0.91 -17.82 11.93
CA ALA A 131 0.22 -17.07 11.36
C ALA A 131 0.66 -15.90 12.27
N LEU A 132 -0.29 -15.25 12.94
CA LEU A 132 0.00 -14.19 13.92
C LEU A 132 0.69 -14.68 15.21
N VAL A 133 0.66 -15.99 15.50
CA VAL A 133 1.29 -16.60 16.69
C VAL A 133 2.57 -17.33 16.32
N THR A 134 2.54 -18.10 15.22
CA THR A 134 3.65 -18.90 14.72
C THR A 134 3.77 -18.66 13.21
N PRO A 135 4.41 -17.57 12.79
CA PRO A 135 4.62 -17.28 11.38
C PRO A 135 5.55 -18.32 10.73
N THR A 136 5.28 -18.68 9.48
CA THR A 136 6.16 -19.47 8.62
C THR A 136 6.26 -18.80 7.25
N GLU A 137 7.20 -19.23 6.40
CA GLU A 137 7.36 -18.67 5.04
C GLU A 137 6.06 -18.75 4.23
N GLU A 138 5.35 -19.88 4.30
CA GLU A 138 4.08 -20.08 3.59
C GLU A 138 2.88 -19.42 4.29
N LYS A 139 3.01 -19.15 5.59
CA LYS A 139 1.94 -18.66 6.46
C LYS A 139 2.44 -17.49 7.30
N ASP A 140 2.80 -16.43 6.60
CA ASP A 140 3.20 -15.17 7.22
C ASP A 140 2.00 -14.20 7.29
N PRO A 141 1.69 -13.59 8.46
CA PRO A 141 0.60 -12.63 8.58
C PRO A 141 0.81 -11.38 7.71
N THR A 142 2.03 -11.08 7.26
CA THR A 142 2.33 -9.96 6.36
C THR A 142 1.67 -10.10 4.99
N LEU A 143 1.20 -11.30 4.61
CA LEU A 143 0.41 -11.51 3.40
C LEU A 143 -0.85 -10.63 3.38
N LEU A 144 -1.51 -10.45 4.54
CA LEU A 144 -2.72 -9.62 4.65
C LEU A 144 -2.54 -8.37 5.52
N PHE A 145 -1.58 -8.36 6.44
CA PHE A 145 -1.45 -7.29 7.44
C PHE A 145 -0.10 -6.58 7.35
N SER A 146 -0.08 -5.26 7.17
CA SER A 146 1.19 -4.51 7.25
C SER A 146 1.61 -4.30 8.69
N ARG A 147 2.61 -5.05 9.12
CA ARG A 147 3.10 -5.11 10.50
C ARG A 147 4.60 -4.90 10.49
N PHE A 148 5.09 -4.08 11.40
CA PHE A 148 6.52 -3.86 11.63
C PHE A 148 6.87 -4.21 13.07
N ASP A 149 8.07 -4.75 13.29
CA ASP A 149 8.55 -5.08 14.63
C ASP A 149 8.87 -3.78 15.41
N PRO A 150 8.11 -3.46 16.49
CA PRO A 150 8.33 -2.24 17.26
C PRO A 150 9.70 -2.20 17.97
N ALA A 151 10.36 -3.35 18.15
CA ALA A 151 11.71 -3.42 18.71
C ALA A 151 12.77 -2.92 17.70
N GLU A 152 12.51 -3.06 16.40
CA GLU A 152 13.47 -2.72 15.35
C GLU A 152 13.19 -1.35 14.74
N VAL A 153 11.94 -1.08 14.39
CA VAL A 153 11.53 0.13 13.66
C VAL A 153 10.24 0.72 14.20
N ARG A 154 10.02 2.00 13.90
CA ARG A 154 8.78 2.72 14.17
C ARG A 154 8.38 3.60 12.99
N PRO A 155 7.06 3.78 12.74
CA PRO A 155 6.60 4.76 11.77
C PRO A 155 7.05 6.19 12.09
N VAL A 156 7.38 6.95 11.05
CA VAL A 156 7.63 8.39 11.11
C VAL A 156 6.30 9.12 10.95
N GLY A 157 5.80 9.72 12.04
CA GLY A 157 4.49 10.37 12.05
C GLY A 157 3.33 9.37 12.05
N GLN A 158 2.19 9.80 11.48
CA GLN A 158 0.94 9.00 11.45
C GLN A 158 0.45 8.74 10.02
N VAL A 159 1.20 9.20 9.01
CA VAL A 159 0.76 9.16 7.61
C VAL A 159 1.29 7.90 6.94
N VAL A 160 0.37 7.16 6.31
CA VAL A 160 0.68 6.10 5.34
C VAL A 160 0.19 6.59 3.98
N LYS A 161 1.07 6.77 3.01
CA LYS A 161 0.63 7.19 1.66
C LYS A 161 -0.04 6.02 0.97
N THR A 162 -1.23 6.25 0.44
CA THR A 162 -2.09 5.19 -0.09
C THR A 162 -2.58 5.53 -1.49
N ARG A 163 -2.48 4.57 -2.41
CA ARG A 163 -3.02 4.73 -3.75
C ARG A 163 -3.47 3.40 -4.31
N GLY A 164 -4.62 3.40 -4.98
CA GLY A 164 -5.01 2.29 -5.81
C GLY A 164 -6.46 2.32 -6.26
N ARG A 165 -6.99 1.12 -6.55
CA ARG A 165 -8.32 0.95 -7.13
C ARG A 165 -9.07 -0.22 -6.52
N MET A 166 -10.39 -0.14 -6.65
CA MET A 166 -11.34 -1.16 -6.25
C MET A 166 -12.41 -1.31 -7.33
N THR A 167 -12.75 -2.54 -7.69
CA THR A 167 -13.82 -2.85 -8.64
C THR A 167 -14.75 -3.90 -8.05
N VAL A 168 -15.98 -3.95 -8.57
CA VAL A 168 -16.98 -4.95 -8.18
C VAL A 168 -17.58 -5.56 -9.44
N GLU A 169 -17.69 -6.88 -9.46
CA GLU A 169 -18.28 -7.62 -10.57
C GLU A 169 -19.07 -8.84 -10.10
N LYS A 170 -19.87 -9.38 -11.00
CA LYS A 170 -20.56 -10.65 -10.76
C LYS A 170 -19.54 -11.78 -10.95
N GLY A 171 -19.42 -12.67 -9.97
CA GLY A 171 -18.57 -13.85 -10.08
C GLY A 171 -19.15 -14.90 -11.03
N GLU A 172 -18.30 -15.84 -11.43
CA GLU A 172 -18.68 -16.93 -12.34
C GLU A 172 -19.65 -17.92 -11.67
N ARG A 173 -19.52 -18.12 -10.35
CA ARG A 173 -20.36 -19.03 -9.59
C ARG A 173 -21.72 -18.40 -9.27
N ALA A 174 -22.76 -19.23 -9.25
CA ALA A 174 -24.12 -18.77 -8.99
C ALA A 174 -24.25 -18.18 -7.58
N GLY A 175 -24.60 -16.89 -7.49
CA GLY A 175 -24.72 -16.19 -6.20
C GLY A 175 -23.42 -15.54 -5.73
N GLU A 176 -22.38 -15.51 -6.56
CA GLU A 176 -21.12 -14.85 -6.22
C GLU A 176 -21.07 -13.41 -6.75
N VAL A 177 -20.65 -12.48 -5.90
CA VAL A 177 -20.23 -11.13 -6.27
C VAL A 177 -18.80 -10.98 -5.76
N LEU A 178 -17.92 -10.45 -6.61
CA LEU A 178 -16.50 -10.30 -6.29
C LEU A 178 -16.14 -8.83 -6.18
N VAL A 179 -15.33 -8.48 -5.17
CA VAL A 179 -14.68 -7.18 -5.05
C VAL A 179 -13.18 -7.38 -5.22
N HIS A 180 -12.62 -6.80 -6.27
CA HIS A 180 -11.18 -6.83 -6.50
C HIS A 180 -10.56 -5.53 -6.02
N THR A 181 -9.42 -5.64 -5.36
CA THR A 181 -8.66 -4.51 -4.83
C THR A 181 -7.22 -4.61 -5.31
N ASP A 182 -6.61 -3.47 -5.62
CA ASP A 182 -5.19 -3.34 -5.97
C ASP A 182 -4.70 -2.01 -5.39
N TYR A 183 -4.18 -2.06 -4.17
CA TYR A 183 -3.73 -0.89 -3.41
C TYR A 183 -2.27 -1.04 -3.00
N THR A 184 -1.57 0.09 -3.02
CA THR A 184 -0.22 0.24 -2.51
C THR A 184 -0.20 1.21 -1.35
N PHE A 185 0.57 0.83 -0.32
CA PHE A 185 0.75 1.55 0.93
C PHE A 185 2.24 1.82 1.14
N VAL A 186 2.60 3.06 1.47
CA VAL A 186 4.01 3.44 1.71
C VAL A 186 4.17 3.88 3.15
N TYR A 187 5.08 3.20 3.85
CA TYR A 187 5.34 3.36 5.27
C TYR A 187 6.71 4.01 5.45
N PRO A 188 6.78 5.26 5.95
CA PRO A 188 8.05 5.85 6.33
C PRO A 188 8.44 5.36 7.72
N LEU A 189 9.65 4.84 7.84
CA LEU A 189 10.12 4.11 9.00
C LEU A 189 11.50 4.63 9.42
N VAL A 190 11.75 4.58 10.72
CA VAL A 190 13.05 4.87 11.32
C VAL A 190 13.34 3.79 12.35
N LYS A 191 14.62 3.45 12.54
CA LYS A 191 14.99 2.51 13.60
C LYS A 191 14.60 3.03 14.97
N THR A 192 14.25 2.12 15.87
CA THR A 192 13.82 2.46 17.24
C THR A 192 15.00 2.89 18.13
N ARG A 193 16.24 2.56 17.76
CA ARG A 193 17.44 2.91 18.55
C ARG A 193 17.61 4.43 18.75
N PRO A 194 18.14 4.90 19.90
CA PRO A 194 18.39 6.32 20.13
C PRO A 194 19.27 6.95 19.05
N GLY A 195 18.90 8.17 18.64
CA GLY A 195 19.65 8.94 17.65
C GLY A 195 19.48 8.50 16.19
N ALA A 196 18.66 7.48 15.90
CA ALA A 196 18.32 7.14 14.52
C ALA A 196 17.46 8.25 13.87
N ASP A 197 17.91 8.73 12.72
CA ASP A 197 17.28 9.81 11.95
C ASP A 197 17.10 9.48 10.46
N GLU A 198 17.73 8.41 9.97
CA GLU A 198 17.51 7.88 8.63
C GLU A 198 16.06 7.41 8.46
N VAL A 199 15.42 7.88 7.39
CA VAL A 199 14.08 7.44 7.01
C VAL A 199 14.21 6.48 5.84
N ALA A 200 13.80 5.24 6.06
CA ALA A 200 13.58 4.26 5.00
C ALA A 200 12.08 4.15 4.72
N ARG A 201 11.72 3.75 3.49
CA ARG A 201 10.33 3.50 3.12
C ARG A 201 10.14 2.06 2.72
N THR A 202 9.13 1.40 3.27
CA THR A 202 8.65 0.10 2.78
C THR A 202 7.39 0.35 1.95
N ILE A 203 7.32 -0.24 0.76
CA ILE A 203 6.24 -0.05 -0.22
C ILE A 203 5.52 -1.38 -0.35
N VAL A 204 4.29 -1.49 0.16
CA VAL A 204 3.55 -2.76 0.13
C VAL A 204 2.36 -2.64 -0.81
N ARG A 205 2.33 -3.46 -1.85
CA ARG A 205 1.21 -3.57 -2.79
C ARG A 205 0.45 -4.87 -2.55
N ARG A 206 -0.88 -4.79 -2.49
CA ARG A 206 -1.76 -5.93 -2.32
C ARG A 206 -2.84 -5.98 -3.39
N GLU A 207 -2.96 -7.15 -4.00
CA GLU A 207 -4.10 -7.52 -4.84
C GLU A 207 -4.95 -8.53 -4.05
N ILE A 208 -6.14 -8.13 -3.61
CA ILE A 208 -7.04 -8.99 -2.82
C ILE A 208 -8.40 -9.08 -3.51
N THR A 209 -8.90 -10.31 -3.65
CA THR A 209 -10.27 -10.58 -4.10
C THR A 209 -11.11 -11.05 -2.94
N PHE A 210 -12.18 -10.30 -2.66
CA PHE A 210 -13.20 -10.65 -1.68
C PHE A 210 -14.41 -11.23 -2.39
N ALA A 211 -14.93 -12.36 -1.91
CA ALA A 211 -16.19 -12.91 -2.35
C ALA A 211 -17.32 -12.51 -1.38
N LEU A 212 -18.47 -12.20 -1.97
CA LEU A 212 -19.72 -11.84 -1.31
C LEU A 212 -20.80 -12.84 -1.77
N PRO A 213 -20.78 -14.06 -1.23
CA PRO A 213 -21.71 -15.11 -1.65
C PRO A 213 -23.12 -14.83 -1.14
N ASP A 214 -24.11 -15.26 -1.92
CA ASP A 214 -25.53 -15.17 -1.57
C ASP A 214 -25.85 -16.05 -0.36
N PRO A 215 -26.29 -15.47 0.78
CA PRO A 215 -26.62 -16.25 1.97
C PRO A 215 -27.84 -17.16 1.78
N ALA A 216 -28.64 -17.00 0.71
CA ALA A 216 -29.67 -17.96 0.34
C ALA A 216 -29.11 -19.24 -0.30
N ARG A 217 -27.83 -19.26 -0.67
CA ARG A 217 -27.15 -20.36 -1.37
C ARG A 217 -25.96 -20.94 -0.61
N TYR A 218 -25.31 -20.13 0.21
CA TYR A 218 -24.08 -20.47 0.90
C TYR A 218 -24.21 -20.21 2.41
N VAL A 219 -23.49 -20.99 3.20
CA VAL A 219 -23.32 -20.73 4.64
C VAL A 219 -22.28 -19.63 4.80
N VAL A 220 -22.73 -18.43 5.14
CA VAL A 220 -21.88 -17.25 5.36
C VAL A 220 -22.45 -16.35 6.43
N THR A 221 -21.56 -15.64 7.12
CA THR A 221 -21.96 -14.64 8.10
C THR A 221 -22.38 -13.34 7.38
N LYS A 222 -23.54 -12.80 7.74
CA LYS A 222 -24.02 -11.57 7.09
C LYS A 222 -23.11 -10.38 7.46
N GLY A 223 -22.56 -9.73 6.45
CA GLY A 223 -21.75 -8.51 6.60
C GLY A 223 -20.26 -8.75 6.80
N SER A 224 -19.82 -10.01 6.86
CA SER A 224 -18.40 -10.37 6.83
C SER A 224 -17.87 -10.51 5.41
N LEU A 225 -16.55 -10.62 5.29
CA LEU A 225 -15.83 -10.75 4.04
C LEU A 225 -15.20 -12.13 3.93
N SER A 226 -15.39 -12.79 2.79
CA SER A 226 -14.62 -13.99 2.44
C SER A 226 -13.45 -13.60 1.55
N VAL A 227 -12.21 -13.94 1.90
CA VAL A 227 -11.03 -13.66 1.06
C VAL A 227 -10.75 -14.89 0.20
N VAL A 228 -10.86 -14.77 -1.13
CA VAL A 228 -10.73 -15.93 -2.04
C VAL A 228 -9.44 -15.93 -2.85
N ALA A 229 -8.77 -14.78 -2.94
CA ALA A 229 -7.42 -14.69 -3.49
C ALA A 229 -6.70 -13.50 -2.86
N TRP A 230 -5.41 -13.66 -2.60
CA TRP A 230 -4.52 -12.59 -2.19
C TRP A 230 -3.17 -12.74 -2.87
N SER A 231 -2.55 -11.62 -3.19
CA SER A 231 -1.16 -11.52 -3.57
C SER A 231 -0.60 -10.25 -2.95
N SER A 232 0.63 -10.31 -2.48
CA SER A 232 1.32 -9.20 -1.83
C SER A 232 2.74 -9.13 -2.37
N ASN A 233 3.21 -7.92 -2.62
CA ASN A 233 4.61 -7.64 -2.91
C ASN A 233 5.05 -6.46 -2.03
N ALA A 234 6.28 -6.54 -1.52
CA ALA A 234 6.88 -5.48 -0.73
C ALA A 234 8.21 -5.04 -1.36
N GLY A 235 8.33 -3.75 -1.63
CA GLY A 235 9.61 -3.09 -1.87
C GLY A 235 10.24 -2.64 -0.56
N ASN A 236 11.56 -2.79 -0.46
CA ASN A 236 12.34 -2.55 0.76
C ASN A 236 11.82 -3.34 1.98
N SER A 237 11.89 -4.66 1.87
CA SER A 237 11.79 -5.59 2.98
C SER A 237 12.76 -6.74 2.70
N ALA A 238 13.70 -6.98 3.61
CA ALA A 238 14.70 -8.04 3.47
C ALA A 238 14.03 -9.40 3.22
N CYS A 239 14.46 -10.11 2.17
CA CYS A 239 13.88 -11.39 1.75
C CYS A 239 14.63 -12.61 2.27
N ASP A 240 15.90 -12.46 2.63
CA ASP A 240 16.82 -13.50 3.09
C ASP A 240 16.61 -13.86 4.57
N ARG A 241 15.70 -13.15 5.24
CA ARG A 241 15.37 -13.35 6.65
C ARG A 241 14.18 -14.31 6.80
N PRO A 242 14.24 -15.26 7.74
CA PRO A 242 13.12 -16.14 8.05
C PRO A 242 11.85 -15.35 8.37
N ALA A 243 10.71 -15.91 7.98
CA ALA A 243 9.39 -15.37 8.30
C ALA A 243 9.24 -15.15 9.80
N ALA A 244 9.02 -13.88 10.18
CA ALA A 244 8.87 -13.45 11.57
C ALA A 244 7.52 -12.76 11.82
N GLY A 245 6.64 -12.69 10.81
CA GLY A 245 5.35 -12.01 10.92
C GLY A 245 5.40 -10.49 10.88
N PHE A 246 6.52 -9.94 10.42
CA PHE A 246 6.78 -8.51 10.26
C PHE A 246 7.56 -8.24 8.97
N PHE A 247 7.28 -7.12 8.32
CA PHE A 247 8.18 -6.57 7.31
C PHE A 247 9.48 -6.09 7.97
N ARG A 248 10.59 -6.23 7.25
CA ARG A 248 11.95 -5.96 7.73
C ARG A 248 12.60 -4.92 6.83
N PRO A 249 12.32 -3.62 7.04
CA PRO A 249 12.87 -2.56 6.21
C PRO A 249 14.39 -2.53 6.31
N GLU A 250 15.05 -2.34 5.18
CA GLU A 250 16.50 -2.16 5.14
C GLU A 250 16.82 -0.66 5.11
N PHE A 251 17.87 -0.30 5.85
CA PHE A 251 18.41 1.06 5.89
C PHE A 251 19.78 1.06 5.22
N THR A 252 20.25 2.24 4.81
CA THR A 252 21.58 2.40 4.19
C THR A 252 22.67 1.84 5.10
N GLU A 253 22.55 2.03 6.41
CA GLU A 253 23.53 1.49 7.36
C GLU A 253 23.56 -0.05 7.42
N ASP A 254 22.44 -0.72 7.15
CA ASP A 254 22.38 -2.19 7.13
C ASP A 254 23.10 -2.72 5.88
N LEU A 255 22.82 -2.10 4.72
CA LEU A 255 23.46 -2.44 3.44
C LEU A 255 24.97 -2.18 3.43
N VAL A 256 25.44 -1.24 4.25
CA VAL A 256 26.89 -0.98 4.41
C VAL A 256 27.53 -1.98 5.37
N ALA A 257 26.84 -2.35 6.45
CA ALA A 257 27.35 -3.27 7.45
C ALA A 257 27.40 -4.71 6.96
N ASP A 258 26.41 -5.11 6.18
CA ASP A 258 26.30 -6.41 5.52
C ASP A 258 25.87 -6.15 4.07
N PRO A 259 26.82 -5.88 3.16
CA PRO A 259 26.51 -5.73 1.75
C PRO A 259 26.01 -7.06 1.23
N ASP A 260 24.69 -7.23 1.23
CA ASP A 260 24.02 -8.45 0.82
C ASP A 260 24.55 -8.90 -0.55
N PRO A 261 25.21 -10.07 -0.65
CA PRO A 261 25.62 -10.62 -1.94
C PRO A 261 24.42 -11.09 -2.78
N GLY A 262 23.20 -11.11 -2.22
CA GLY A 262 21.95 -11.58 -2.81
C GLY A 262 21.25 -10.62 -3.77
N SER A 263 21.81 -9.44 -4.07
CA SER A 263 21.24 -8.50 -5.04
C SER A 263 21.38 -8.94 -6.52
N GLU A 264 21.45 -10.25 -6.79
CA GLU A 264 21.41 -10.81 -8.15
C GLU A 264 19.96 -10.94 -8.69
N GLY A 265 18.97 -10.60 -7.86
CA GLY A 265 17.56 -10.56 -8.24
C GLY A 265 17.23 -9.43 -9.22
N GLN A 266 16.15 -9.61 -9.99
CA GLN A 266 15.67 -8.59 -10.92
C GLN A 266 15.40 -7.26 -10.18
N VAL A 267 15.85 -6.15 -10.77
CA VAL A 267 15.51 -4.81 -10.29
C VAL A 267 14.08 -4.48 -10.68
N VAL A 268 13.23 -4.15 -9.70
CA VAL A 268 11.81 -3.84 -9.87
C VAL A 268 11.50 -2.48 -9.25
N ASP A 269 10.72 -1.66 -9.94
CA ASP A 269 10.17 -0.43 -9.36
C ASP A 269 8.93 -0.78 -8.52
N PRO A 270 8.98 -0.65 -7.18
CA PRO A 270 7.84 -1.01 -6.33
C PRO A 270 6.66 -0.05 -6.48
N TYR A 271 6.84 1.07 -7.17
CA TYR A 271 5.78 2.01 -7.52
C TYR A 271 5.12 1.71 -8.87
N ASP A 272 5.67 0.79 -9.67
CA ASP A 272 5.05 0.38 -10.93
C ASP A 272 3.83 -0.52 -10.68
N ARG A 273 2.67 0.01 -11.09
CA ARG A 273 1.36 -0.65 -10.92
C ARG A 273 0.71 -0.97 -12.27
N SER A 274 1.48 -0.88 -13.35
CA SER A 274 1.03 -1.12 -14.73
C SER A 274 0.74 -2.58 -15.05
N LYS A 275 1.28 -3.51 -14.25
CA LYS A 275 1.07 -4.95 -14.35
C LYS A 275 0.45 -5.52 -13.08
N SER A 276 -0.23 -6.66 -13.17
CA SER A 276 -0.70 -7.41 -11.99
C SER A 276 0.48 -7.97 -11.20
N LEU A 277 0.27 -8.30 -9.92
CA LEU A 277 1.31 -8.90 -9.09
C LEU A 277 1.74 -10.29 -9.60
N ALA A 278 0.81 -11.03 -10.22
CA ALA A 278 1.10 -12.31 -10.86
C ALA A 278 2.09 -12.21 -12.05
N ALA A 279 2.29 -11.01 -12.61
CA ALA A 279 3.24 -10.77 -13.70
C ALA A 279 4.59 -10.23 -13.21
N LEU A 280 4.76 -10.01 -11.91
CA LEU A 280 6.02 -9.63 -11.30
C LEU A 280 6.86 -10.88 -10.98
N PRO A 281 8.19 -10.72 -10.79
CA PRO A 281 9.02 -11.78 -10.24
C PRO A 281 8.40 -12.33 -8.94
N GLN A 282 8.31 -13.64 -8.85
CA GLN A 282 7.83 -14.33 -7.65
C GLN A 282 8.95 -14.53 -6.61
N GLU A 283 10.20 -14.34 -7.04
CA GLU A 283 11.39 -14.37 -6.20
C GLU A 283 11.67 -12.97 -5.64
N CYS A 284 12.55 -12.91 -4.63
CA CYS A 284 13.01 -11.63 -4.10
C CYS A 284 13.58 -10.74 -5.20
N ALA A 285 13.17 -9.47 -5.21
CA ALA A 285 13.59 -8.48 -6.19
C ALA A 285 14.16 -7.25 -5.49
N THR A 286 15.23 -6.69 -6.06
CA THR A 286 15.81 -5.45 -5.57
C THR A 286 14.93 -4.28 -5.99
N SER A 287 14.58 -3.40 -5.04
CA SER A 287 13.81 -2.19 -5.36
C SER A 287 14.70 -1.18 -6.10
N SER A 288 14.28 -0.70 -7.27
CA SER A 288 15.03 0.33 -8.02
C SER A 288 15.08 1.67 -7.30
N ARG A 289 14.07 1.92 -6.46
CA ARG A 289 13.89 3.11 -5.64
C ARG A 289 12.97 2.79 -4.47
N THR A 290 13.08 3.58 -3.42
CA THR A 290 12.19 3.48 -2.25
C THR A 290 11.66 4.85 -1.92
#